data_AF-A0A3C0Z757-F1
#
_entry.id   AF-A0A3C0Z757-F1
#
_cell.length_a   1.000
_cell.length_b   1.000
_cell.length_c   1.000
_cell.angle_alpha   90.00
_cell.angle_beta   90.00
_cell.angle_gamma   90.00
#
_symmetry.space_group_name_H-M   'P 1'
#
loop_
_entity.id
_entity.type
_entity.pdbx_description
1 polymer ?
#
loop_
_entity_poly.entity_id
_entity_poly.type
_entity_poly.pdbx_seq_one_letter_code
_entity_poly.pdbx_strand_id
1 'polypeptide(L)'
;SILALKIYHMEQETLRTDASEAHIISCQEKLNVLLEQRKDLSQSIDELMSAIASGDKYMKVYKQMKMYNDPALNPVLYSSGK
;
A
#
# COMPACT_ATOMS: atom_id res chain seq x y z
N SER A 1 8.34 1.63 4.08
CA SER A 1 7.87 0.58 3.15
C SER A 1 8.88 -0.56 3.14
N ILE A 2 8.42 -1.81 3.15
CA ILE A 2 9.32 -2.98 3.02
C ILE A 2 10.12 -2.97 1.71
N LEU A 3 9.54 -2.45 0.62
CA LEU A 3 10.21 -2.32 -0.66
C LEU A 3 11.44 -1.40 -0.58
N ALA A 4 11.31 -0.27 0.13
CA ALA A 4 12.40 0.68 0.31
C ALA A 4 13.57 0.08 1.11
N LEU A 5 13.28 -0.71 2.16
CA LEU A 5 14.30 -1.43 2.91
C LEU A 5 15.03 -2.46 2.04
N LYS A 6 14.29 -3.20 1.20
CA LYS A 6 14.90 -4.16 0.25
C LYS A 6 15.80 -3.47 -0.77
N ILE A 7 15.38 -2.34 -1.34
CA ILE A 7 16.19 -1.55 -2.28
C ILE A 7 17.49 -1.12 -1.60
N TYR A 8 17.38 -0.51 -0.41
CA TYR A 8 18.54 -0.04 0.35
C TYR A 8 19.54 -1.18 0.61
N HIS A 9 19.10 -2.31 1.16
CA HIS A 9 20.01 -3.42 1.46
C HIS A 9 20.57 -4.10 0.21
N MET A 10 19.79 -4.19 -0.88
CA MET A 10 20.31 -4.76 -2.13
C MET A 10 21.37 -3.85 -2.77
N GLU A 11 21.20 -2.54 -2.67
CA GLU A 11 22.21 -1.56 -3.08
C GLU A 11 23.47 -1.64 -2.22
N GLN A 12 23.36 -1.89 -0.91
CA GLN A 12 24.55 -2.16 -0.09
C GLN A 12 25.29 -3.43 -0.53
N GLU A 13 24.57 -4.50 -0.89
CA GLU A 13 25.19 -5.74 -1.37
C GLU A 13 25.92 -5.57 -2.71
N THR A 14 25.46 -4.68 -3.60
CA THR A 14 26.14 -4.41 -4.89
C THR A 14 27.42 -3.59 -4.72
N LEU A 15 27.57 -2.87 -3.60
CA LEU A 15 28.73 -2.04 -3.29
C LEU A 15 29.83 -2.78 -2.51
N ARG A 16 29.62 -4.06 -2.17
CA ARG A 16 30.59 -4.86 -1.43
C ARG A 16 31.85 -5.14 -2.26
N THR A 17 33.01 -4.96 -1.65
CA THR A 17 34.31 -5.26 -2.27
C THR A 17 34.87 -6.63 -1.89
N ASP A 18 34.24 -7.30 -0.92
CA ASP A 18 34.63 -8.61 -0.37
C ASP A 18 33.81 -9.79 -0.94
N ALA A 19 32.84 -9.51 -1.82
CA ALA A 19 31.98 -10.49 -2.45
C ALA A 19 32.49 -10.90 -3.84
N SER A 20 32.04 -12.05 -4.34
CA SER A 20 32.35 -12.49 -5.70
C SER A 20 31.62 -11.64 -6.73
N GLU A 21 32.19 -11.52 -7.93
CA GLU A 21 31.56 -10.82 -9.06
C GLU A 21 30.18 -11.41 -9.39
N ALA A 22 30.03 -12.73 -9.34
CA ALA A 22 28.74 -13.40 -9.55
C ALA A 22 27.68 -13.00 -8.51
N HIS A 23 28.07 -12.80 -7.25
CA HIS A 23 27.17 -12.30 -6.20
C HIS A 23 26.73 -10.86 -6.48
N ILE A 24 27.69 -9.98 -6.80
CA ILE A 24 27.41 -8.57 -7.12
C ILE A 24 26.44 -8.47 -8.31
N ILE A 25 26.68 -9.25 -9.38
CA ILE A 25 25.80 -9.29 -10.56
C ILE A 25 24.39 -9.77 -10.16
N SER A 26 24.28 -10.85 -9.39
CA SER A 26 22.96 -11.35 -8.93
C SER A 26 22.22 -10.34 -8.05
N CYS A 27 22.93 -9.63 -7.18
CA CYS A 27 22.35 -8.56 -6.38
C CYS A 27 21.93 -7.36 -7.23
N GLN A 28 22.69 -7.02 -8.26
CA GLN A 28 22.36 -5.92 -9.18
C GLN A 28 21.10 -6.24 -9.99
N GLU A 29 20.94 -7.47 -10.49
CA GLU A 29 19.73 -7.91 -11.17
C GLU A 29 18.50 -7.80 -10.25
N LYS A 30 18.62 -8.26 -9.00
CA LYS A 30 17.55 -8.13 -8.00
C LYS A 30 17.24 -6.67 -7.69
N LEU A 31 18.26 -5.82 -7.57
CA LEU A 31 18.09 -4.38 -7.34
C LEU A 31 17.32 -3.73 -8.49
N ASN A 32 17.66 -4.06 -9.74
CA ASN A 32 16.96 -3.54 -10.93
C ASN A 32 15.47 -3.91 -10.90
N VAL A 33 15.14 -5.16 -10.56
CA VAL A 33 13.73 -5.58 -10.40
C VAL A 33 13.01 -4.79 -9.30
N LEU A 34 13.66 -4.56 -8.15
CA LEU A 34 13.06 -3.78 -7.06
C LEU A 34 12.84 -2.31 -7.44
N LEU A 35 13.73 -1.74 -8.25
CA LEU A 35 13.61 -0.37 -8.76
C LEU A 35 12.47 -0.25 -9.78
N GLU A 36 12.32 -1.23 -10.68
CA GLU A 36 11.18 -1.33 -11.62
C GLU A 36 9.86 -1.41 -10.83
N GLN A 37 9.77 -2.29 -9.83
CA GLN A 37 8.59 -2.42 -8.97
C GLN A 37 8.20 -1.09 -8.30
N ARG A 38 9.18 -0.30 -7.86
CA ARG A 38 8.91 1.02 -7.26
C ARG A 38 8.34 2.00 -8.30
N LYS A 39 8.86 1.96 -9.53
CA LYS A 39 8.38 2.78 -10.63
C LYS A 39 6.95 2.40 -11.01
N ASP A 40 6.68 1.11 -11.21
CA ASP A 40 5.36 0.59 -11.57
C ASP A 40 4.31 0.94 -10.51
N LEU A 41 4.66 0.81 -9.22
CA LEU A 41 3.78 1.17 -8.13
C LEU A 41 3.45 2.67 -8.14
N SER A 42 4.47 3.52 -8.36
CA SER A 42 4.27 4.97 -8.40
C SER A 42 3.38 5.36 -9.58
N GLN A 43 3.65 4.80 -10.75
CA GLN A 43 2.85 5.00 -11.95
C GLN A 43 1.40 4.53 -11.75
N SER A 44 1.19 3.36 -11.13
CA SER A 44 -0.15 2.84 -10.87
C SER A 44 -0.96 3.76 -9.94
N ILE A 45 -0.28 4.40 -8.97
CA ILE A 45 -0.91 5.38 -8.09
C ILE A 45 -1.27 6.64 -8.88
N ASP A 46 -0.36 7.16 -9.71
CA ASP A 46 -0.61 8.34 -10.54
C ASP A 46 -1.79 8.11 -11.51
N GLU A 47 -1.82 6.95 -12.16
CA GLU A 47 -2.91 6.53 -13.04
C GLU A 47 -4.24 6.41 -12.28
N LEU A 48 -4.24 5.83 -11.09
CA LEU A 48 -5.44 5.74 -10.25
C LEU A 48 -5.95 7.13 -9.87
N MET A 49 -5.04 8.02 -9.44
CA MET A 49 -5.39 9.40 -9.06
C MET A 49 -5.92 10.19 -10.25
N SER A 50 -5.29 10.05 -11.43
CA SER A 50 -5.77 10.67 -12.66
C SER A 50 -7.16 10.16 -13.04
N ALA A 51 -7.39 8.85 -12.97
CA ALA A 51 -8.71 8.26 -13.27
C ALA A 51 -9.80 8.68 -12.27
N ILE A 52 -9.44 8.93 -11.00
CA ILE A 52 -10.38 9.49 -10.03
C ILE A 52 -10.67 10.96 -10.34
N ALA A 53 -9.65 11.74 -10.71
CA ALA A 53 -9.80 13.16 -11.03
C ALA A 53 -10.60 13.40 -12.32
N SER A 54 -10.44 12.54 -13.33
CA SER A 54 -11.22 12.58 -14.59
C SER A 54 -12.65 12.07 -14.44
N GLY A 55 -12.95 11.34 -13.35
CA GLY A 55 -14.22 10.66 -13.19
C GLY A 55 -14.34 9.36 -14.00
N ASP A 56 -13.22 8.73 -14.36
CA ASP A 56 -13.22 7.39 -14.96
C ASP A 56 -13.31 6.29 -13.89
N LYS A 57 -12.82 6.57 -12.68
CA LYS A 57 -12.90 5.69 -11.50
C LYS A 57 -13.56 6.41 -10.33
N TYR A 58 -14.53 5.75 -9.70
CA TYR A 58 -15.23 6.28 -8.53
C TYR A 58 -15.08 5.33 -7.35
N MET A 59 -14.68 5.88 -6.20
CA MET A 59 -14.70 5.14 -4.94
C MET A 59 -16.06 5.29 -4.27
N LYS A 60 -16.70 4.15 -3.97
CA LYS A 60 -17.97 4.13 -3.24
C LYS A 60 -17.71 4.24 -1.74
N VAL A 61 -18.23 5.29 -1.12
CA VAL A 61 -18.14 5.48 0.33
C VAL A 61 -19.33 4.79 1.01
N TYR A 62 -19.03 3.79 1.83
CA TYR A 62 -20.02 3.20 2.73
C TYR A 62 -19.85 3.79 4.12
N LYS A 63 -20.90 4.44 4.62
CA LYS A 63 -20.93 4.91 6.01
C LYS A 63 -21.35 3.76 6.91
N GLN A 64 -20.62 3.54 8.00
CA GLN A 64 -21.07 2.60 9.02
C GLN A 64 -22.35 3.15 9.65
N MET A 65 -23.43 2.38 9.55
CA MET A 65 -24.69 2.68 10.22
C MET A 65 -24.63 2.11 11.64
N LYS A 66 -24.68 2.99 12.64
CA LYS A 66 -24.67 2.60 14.05
C LYS A 66 -26.10 2.58 14.56
N MET A 67 -26.63 1.38 14.78
CA MET A 67 -28.01 1.15 15.24
C MET A 67 -28.33 1.91 16.54
N TYR A 68 -27.40 1.95 17.49
CA TYR A 68 -27.59 2.58 18.81
C TYR A 68 -27.71 4.11 18.79
N ASN A 69 -27.42 4.77 17.66
CA ASN A 69 -27.63 6.21 17.51
C ASN A 69 -29.11 6.54 17.27
N ASP A 70 -29.93 5.56 16.89
CA ASP A 70 -31.38 5.68 16.83
C ASP A 70 -31.95 5.22 18.18
N PRO A 71 -32.60 6.10 18.96
CA PRO A 71 -33.19 5.72 20.24
C PRO A 71 -34.22 4.59 20.15
N ALA A 72 -34.92 4.44 19.01
CA ALA A 72 -35.89 3.38 18.79
C ALA A 72 -35.23 2.01 18.54
N LEU A 73 -33.97 1.99 18.10
CA LEU A 73 -33.21 0.77 17.86
C LEU A 73 -32.15 0.50 18.93
N ASN A 74 -31.99 1.40 19.91
CA ASN A 74 -31.03 1.25 20.99
C ASN A 74 -31.60 0.33 22.09
N PRO A 75 -31.02 -0.88 22.28
CA PRO A 75 -31.53 -1.84 23.26
C PRO A 75 -31.54 -1.32 24.68
N VAL A 76 -30.60 -0.45 25.03
CA VAL A 76 -30.53 0.13 26.38
C VAL A 76 -31.72 1.05 26.64
N LEU A 77 -32.20 1.78 25.63
CA LEU A 77 -33.25 2.78 25.80
C LEU A 77 -34.64 2.16 25.85
N TYR A 78 -34.96 1.18 24.99
CA TYR A 78 -36.28 0.54 25.01
C TYR A 78 -36.41 -0.60 26.03
N SER A 79 -35.30 -1.19 26.51
CA SER A 79 -35.35 -2.16 27.61
C SER A 79 -35.61 -1.51 28.97
N SER A 80 -35.30 -0.22 29.10
CA SER A 80 -35.52 0.56 30.33
C SER A 80 -36.95 1.09 30.49
N GLY A 81 -37.81 0.88 29.48
CA GLY A 81 -39.22 1.29 29.49
C GLY A 81 -40.20 0.17 29.88
N LYS A 82 -39.71 -0.95 30.42
CA LYS A 82 -40.50 -2.03 31.01
C LYS A 82 -40.42 -2.01 32.53
#